data_AF-A0A7S2RG26-F1
#
_entry.id   AF-A0A7S2RG26-F1
#
_cell.length_a   1.000
_cell.length_b   1.000
_cell.length_c   1.000
_cell.angle_alpha   90.00
_cell.angle_beta   90.00
_cell.angle_gamma   90.00
#
_symmetry.space_group_name_H-M   'P 1'
#
loop_
_entity.id
_entity.type
_entity.pdbx_description
1 polymer ?
#
loop_
_entity_poly.entity_id
_entity_poly.type
_entity_poly.pdbx_seq_one_letter_code
_entity_poly.pdbx_strand_id
1 'polypeptide(L)'
;YQVRLESSSSKRTQLLFLTPGVLLKKFQSSPHLQEFTHVIIDEIHERDKYTEFLLIALKDLMSRRDDLCIILMSATIQTHELLEYWSGLEKPNSINENSHRDMVQLYRPVEVNIPGRTFPVQECFLEDALNMTGFVDNGSMR
;
A
#
# COMPACT_ATOMS: atom_id res chain seq x y z
N TYR A 1 -11.65 9.93 -9.84
CA TYR A 1 -11.35 8.54 -9.48
C TYR A 1 -11.56 7.66 -10.70
N GLN A 2 -11.08 6.42 -10.66
CA GLN A 2 -11.42 5.41 -11.66
C GLN A 2 -11.50 4.03 -11.01
N VAL A 3 -12.64 3.39 -11.20
CA VAL A 3 -12.94 2.03 -10.76
C VAL A 3 -13.30 1.18 -11.99
N ARG A 4 -13.64 -0.09 -11.80
CA ARG A 4 -14.01 -0.96 -12.92
C ARG A 4 -15.28 -0.42 -13.59
N LEU A 5 -15.23 -0.20 -14.90
CA LEU A 5 -16.33 0.32 -15.75
C LEU A 5 -16.75 1.77 -15.51
N GLU A 6 -16.13 2.48 -14.57
CA GLU A 6 -16.50 3.85 -14.25
C GLU A 6 -15.25 4.72 -14.05
N SER A 7 -15.26 5.89 -14.67
CA SER A 7 -14.15 6.84 -14.59
C SER A 7 -14.67 8.27 -14.53
N SER A 8 -14.17 9.02 -13.56
CA SER A 8 -14.35 10.47 -13.46
C SER A 8 -12.97 11.11 -13.27
N SER A 9 -12.34 11.45 -14.39
CA SER A 9 -11.04 12.12 -14.45
C SER A 9 -10.94 13.00 -15.69
N SER A 10 -10.05 13.99 -15.67
CA SER A 10 -9.80 14.90 -16.77
C SER A 10 -8.32 15.24 -16.87
N LYS A 11 -7.92 15.96 -17.92
CA LYS A 11 -6.54 16.48 -18.05
C LYS A 11 -6.10 17.41 -16.91
N ARG A 12 -7.04 17.95 -16.11
CA ARG A 12 -6.73 18.82 -14.96
C ARG A 12 -6.62 18.03 -13.65
N THR A 13 -6.98 16.74 -13.64
CA THR A 13 -6.93 15.90 -12.44
C THR A 13 -5.48 15.73 -11.99
N GLN A 14 -5.15 16.23 -10.79
CA GLN A 14 -3.83 16.10 -10.18
C GLN A 14 -3.73 14.90 -9.23
N LEU A 15 -4.87 14.41 -8.73
CA LEU A 15 -4.97 13.27 -7.83
C LEU A 15 -6.03 12.30 -8.36
N LEU A 16 -5.64 11.05 -8.59
CA LEU A 16 -6.50 10.02 -9.14
C LEU A 16 -6.58 8.84 -8.17
N PHE A 17 -7.73 8.68 -7.51
CA PHE A 17 -8.04 7.50 -6.72
C PHE A 17 -8.38 6.32 -7.64
N LEU A 18 -7.72 5.18 -7.41
CA LEU A 18 -7.84 3.94 -8.17
C LEU A 18 -7.99 2.77 -7.21
N THR A 19 -8.72 1.72 -7.61
CA THR A 19 -8.55 0.42 -6.95
C THR A 19 -7.26 -0.24 -7.41
N PRO A 20 -6.60 -1.08 -6.58
CA PRO A 20 -5.36 -1.76 -6.96
C PRO A 20 -5.47 -2.52 -8.29
N GLY A 21 -6.60 -3.21 -8.51
CA GLY A 21 -6.86 -3.93 -9.76
C GLY A 21 -6.94 -3.05 -11.01
N VAL A 22 -7.43 -1.81 -10.90
CA VAL A 22 -7.45 -0.87 -12.03
C VAL A 22 -6.04 -0.37 -12.34
N LEU A 23 -5.24 -0.08 -11.32
CA LEU A 23 -3.85 0.33 -11.51
C LEU A 23 -3.00 -0.80 -12.10
N LEU A 24 -3.18 -2.04 -11.65
CA LEU A 24 -2.55 -3.21 -12.27
C LEU A 24 -2.90 -3.35 -13.76
N LYS A 25 -4.17 -3.14 -14.13
CA LYS A 25 -4.58 -3.15 -15.54
C LYS A 25 -3.92 -2.02 -16.34
N LYS A 26 -3.77 -0.83 -15.76
CA LYS A 26 -3.01 0.27 -16.37
C LYS A 26 -1.54 -0.11 -16.56
N PHE A 27 -0.94 -0.75 -15.57
CA PHE A 27 0.44 -1.24 -15.62
C PHE A 27 0.66 -2.20 -16.80
N GLN A 28 -0.29 -3.11 -17.08
CA GLN A 28 -0.22 -4.00 -18.24
C GLN A 28 -0.19 -3.25 -19.58
N SER A 29 -0.95 -2.15 -19.70
CA SER A 29 -0.99 -1.34 -20.92
C SER A 29 0.12 -0.30 -21.03
N SER A 30 0.63 0.17 -19.89
CA SER A 30 1.70 1.17 -19.79
C SER A 30 2.67 0.74 -18.69
N PRO A 31 3.65 -0.13 -19.01
CA PRO A 31 4.56 -0.72 -18.03
C PRO A 31 5.42 0.29 -17.28
N HIS A 32 5.59 1.48 -17.83
CA HIS A 32 6.37 2.55 -17.21
C HIS A 32 5.51 3.50 -16.36
N LEU A 33 4.18 3.44 -16.44
CA LEU A 33 3.27 4.33 -15.70
C LEU A 33 3.64 5.83 -15.77
N GLN A 34 4.12 6.31 -16.93
CA GLN A 34 4.66 7.68 -17.10
C GLN A 34 3.68 8.80 -16.74
N GLU A 35 2.38 8.51 -16.71
CA GLU A 35 1.34 9.45 -16.29
C GLU A 35 1.36 9.75 -14.77
N PHE A 36 2.11 8.98 -13.98
CA PHE A 36 2.24 9.14 -12.53
C PHE A 36 3.68 9.49 -12.13
N THR A 37 3.79 10.50 -11.26
CA THR A 37 5.02 10.85 -10.54
C THR A 37 5.04 10.25 -9.13
N HIS A 38 3.87 10.03 -8.54
CA HIS A 38 3.69 9.47 -7.21
C HIS A 38 2.61 8.39 -7.23
N VAL A 39 2.85 7.28 -6.54
CA VAL A 39 1.86 6.23 -6.27
C VAL A 39 1.73 6.07 -4.76
N ILE A 40 0.52 6.30 -4.25
CA ILE A 40 0.18 6.11 -2.84
C ILE A 40 -0.68 4.86 -2.74
N ILE A 41 -0.27 3.92 -1.90
CA ILE A 41 -0.97 2.66 -1.67
C ILE A 41 -1.49 2.70 -0.25
N ASP A 42 -2.81 2.77 -0.13
CA ASP A 42 -3.51 2.85 1.14
C ASP A 42 -3.88 1.45 1.64
N GLU A 43 -4.11 1.33 2.95
CA GLU A 43 -4.59 0.12 3.62
C GLU A 43 -3.82 -1.17 3.28
N ILE A 44 -2.51 -1.07 3.10
CA ILE A 44 -1.65 -2.24 2.78
C ILE A 44 -1.69 -3.32 3.88
N HIS A 45 -2.17 -2.96 5.06
CA HIS A 45 -2.35 -3.86 6.19
C HIS A 45 -3.44 -4.92 5.96
N GLU A 46 -4.34 -4.73 4.99
CA GLU A 46 -5.34 -5.74 4.61
C GLU A 46 -4.75 -6.93 3.85
N ARG A 47 -3.52 -6.79 3.32
CA ARG A 47 -2.79 -7.83 2.56
C ARG A 47 -3.62 -8.49 1.46
N ASP A 48 -4.43 -7.71 0.75
CA ASP A 48 -5.23 -8.23 -0.35
C ASP A 48 -4.34 -8.59 -1.56
N LYS A 49 -4.77 -9.61 -2.30
CA LYS A 49 -3.99 -10.16 -3.44
C LYS A 49 -3.60 -9.10 -4.48
N TYR A 50 -4.47 -8.13 -4.76
CA TYR A 50 -4.19 -7.16 -5.82
C TYR A 50 -3.16 -6.14 -5.35
N THR A 51 -3.22 -5.74 -4.07
CA THR A 51 -2.18 -4.90 -3.47
C THR A 51 -0.84 -5.61 -3.47
N GLU A 52 -0.76 -6.88 -3.06
CA GLU A 52 0.50 -7.66 -3.08
C GLU A 52 1.12 -7.73 -4.48
N PHE A 53 0.33 -8.04 -5.52
CA PHE A 53 0.83 -8.04 -6.90
C PHE A 53 1.27 -6.65 -7.37
N LEU A 54 0.56 -5.60 -6.93
CA LEU A 54 0.91 -4.23 -7.25
C LEU A 54 2.24 -3.83 -6.60
N LEU A 55 2.50 -4.22 -5.34
CA LEU A 55 3.78 -3.97 -4.67
C LEU A 55 4.95 -4.58 -5.44
N ILE A 56 4.79 -5.83 -5.89
CA ILE A 56 5.82 -6.52 -6.69
C ILE A 56 6.08 -5.77 -8.01
N ALA A 57 5.02 -5.43 -8.74
CA ALA A 57 5.13 -4.72 -10.02
C ALA A 57 5.77 -3.34 -9.86
N LEU A 58 5.41 -2.62 -8.79
CA LEU A 58 5.95 -1.29 -8.50
C LEU A 58 7.40 -1.32 -8.04
N LYS A 59 7.79 -2.32 -7.23
CA LYS A 59 9.19 -2.53 -6.84
C LYS A 59 10.08 -2.78 -8.06
N ASP A 60 9.59 -3.58 -9.01
CA ASP A 60 10.25 -3.79 -10.31
C ASP A 60 10.25 -2.51 -11.17
N LEU A 61 9.26 -1.62 -11.05
CA LEU A 61 9.26 -0.33 -11.76
C LEU A 61 10.32 0.63 -11.21
N MET A 62 10.51 0.68 -9.88
CA MET A 62 11.47 1.58 -9.24
C MET A 62 12.93 1.33 -9.65
N SER A 63 13.30 0.10 -10.05
CA SER A 63 14.64 -0.19 -10.59
C SER A 63 14.90 0.46 -11.95
N ARG A 64 13.85 0.96 -12.62
CA ARG A 64 13.90 1.60 -13.95
C ARG A 64 13.48 3.08 -13.95
N ARG A 65 12.76 3.53 -12.91
CA ARG A 65 12.26 4.90 -12.78
C ARG A 65 12.75 5.55 -11.49
N ASP A 66 13.75 6.39 -11.62
CA ASP A 66 14.31 7.19 -10.54
C ASP A 66 13.39 8.35 -10.12
N ASP A 67 12.51 8.77 -11.02
CA ASP A 67 11.53 9.86 -10.85
C ASP A 67 10.23 9.46 -10.15
N LEU A 68 10.00 8.15 -9.95
CA LEU A 68 8.79 7.63 -9.33
C LEU A 68 8.91 7.59 -7.80
N CYS A 69 8.00 8.26 -7.10
CA CYS A 69 7.87 8.18 -5.65
C CYS A 69 6.76 7.19 -5.26
N ILE A 70 7.05 6.30 -4.31
CA ILE A 70 6.06 5.37 -3.75
C ILE A 70 5.87 5.66 -2.27
N ILE A 71 4.60 5.79 -1.86
CA ILE A 71 4.19 5.99 -0.48
C ILE A 71 3.28 4.83 -0.08
N LEU A 72 3.61 4.17 1.01
CA LEU A 72 2.85 3.05 1.57
C LEU A 72 2.19 3.51 2.86
N MET A 73 0.86 3.39 2.96
CA MET A 73 0.09 3.79 4.14
C MET A 73 -0.52 2.55 4.79
N SER A 74 -0.41 2.48 6.12
CA SER A 74 -0.89 1.40 6.96
C SER A 74 -1.45 1.97 8.25
N ALA A 75 -2.56 1.41 8.74
CA ALA A 75 -3.11 1.72 10.05
C ALA A 75 -2.38 0.98 11.18
N THR A 76 -1.68 -0.13 10.89
CA THR A 76 -1.01 -0.97 11.90
C THR A 76 0.49 -0.70 11.97
N ILE A 77 1.05 -0.89 13.18
CA ILE A 77 2.45 -0.60 13.54
C ILE A 77 3.45 -1.64 13.00
N GLN A 78 2.99 -2.75 12.40
CA GLN A 78 3.89 -3.81 11.89
C GLN A 78 4.47 -3.45 10.51
N THR A 79 5.19 -2.34 10.43
CA THR A 79 5.87 -1.80 9.24
C THR A 79 7.21 -2.48 8.95
N HIS A 80 7.74 -3.29 9.87
CA HIS A 80 9.06 -3.90 9.76
C HIS A 80 9.23 -4.77 8.51
N GLU A 81 8.28 -5.65 8.23
CA GLU A 81 8.31 -6.53 7.05
C GLU A 81 8.34 -5.72 5.74
N LEU A 82 7.63 -4.59 5.70
CA LEU A 82 7.64 -3.68 4.56
C LEU A 82 9.00 -2.98 4.44
N LEU A 83 9.54 -2.45 5.53
CA LEU A 83 10.86 -1.81 5.52
C LEU A 83 11.94 -2.77 5.03
N GLU A 84 11.92 -4.02 5.50
CA GLU A 84 12.84 -5.07 5.05
C GLU A 84 12.63 -5.37 3.56
N TYR A 85 11.38 -5.60 3.13
CA TYR A 85 11.07 -5.89 1.73
C TYR A 85 11.49 -4.76 0.79
N TRP A 86 11.33 -3.49 1.16
CA TRP A 86 11.67 -2.33 0.33
C TRP A 86 13.13 -1.86 0.51
N SER A 87 13.88 -2.47 1.42
CA SER A 87 15.32 -2.22 1.58
C SER A 87 16.14 -2.93 0.51
N GLY A 88 17.35 -2.42 0.25
CA GLY A 88 18.30 -3.09 -0.63
C GLY A 88 17.97 -3.01 -2.13
N LEU A 89 16.96 -2.24 -2.52
CA LEU A 89 16.67 -2.00 -3.94
C LEU A 89 17.69 -1.05 -4.55
N GLU A 90 18.33 -1.45 -5.65
CA GLU A 90 19.28 -0.60 -6.38
C GLU A 90 18.54 0.52 -7.12
N LYS A 91 19.11 1.73 -7.04
CA LYS A 91 18.64 2.86 -7.85
C LYS A 91 19.05 2.65 -9.31
N PRO A 92 18.26 3.15 -10.27
CA PRO A 92 18.67 3.17 -11.67
C PRO A 92 20.03 3.85 -11.83
N ASN A 93 20.88 3.35 -12.74
CA ASN A 93 22.19 3.92 -13.07
C ASN A 93 23.20 3.96 -11.89
N SER A 94 23.06 3.04 -10.93
CA SER A 94 23.92 2.92 -9.74
C SER A 94 25.38 2.53 -10.04
N ILE A 95 25.70 2.06 -11.26
CA ILE A 95 27.06 1.68 -11.66
C ILE A 95 27.78 2.90 -12.25
N ASN A 96 28.73 3.46 -11.51
CA ASN A 96 29.69 4.41 -12.05
C ASN A 96 30.93 3.64 -12.54
N GLU A 97 31.16 3.58 -13.85
CA GLU A 97 32.25 2.81 -14.49
C GLU A 97 33.69 3.26 -14.10
N ASN A 98 33.87 4.28 -13.25
CA ASN A 98 35.14 5.00 -13.13
C ASN A 98 35.66 5.22 -11.69
N SER A 99 35.33 4.41 -10.67
CA SER A 99 35.90 4.64 -9.32
C SER A 99 36.13 3.39 -8.49
N HIS A 100 37.30 3.35 -7.86
CA HIS A 100 37.94 2.26 -7.11
C HIS A 100 37.20 1.71 -5.87
N ARG A 101 35.90 1.97 -5.71
CA ARG A 101 34.96 1.24 -4.84
C ARG A 101 33.58 1.33 -5.49
N ASP A 102 33.09 0.20 -5.97
CA ASP A 102 31.74 0.03 -6.52
C ASP A 102 30.68 0.33 -5.44
N MET A 103 30.30 1.59 -5.28
CA MET A 103 29.23 1.98 -4.37
C MET A 103 27.91 1.98 -5.11
N VAL A 104 27.19 0.86 -5.03
CA VAL A 104 25.81 0.75 -5.51
C VAL A 104 24.92 1.69 -4.68
N GLN A 105 24.19 2.59 -5.34
CA GLN A 105 23.24 3.45 -4.65
C GLN A 105 21.94 2.69 -4.42
N LEU A 106 21.52 2.56 -3.16
CA LEU A 106 20.31 1.84 -2.77
C LEU A 106 19.20 2.80 -2.34
N TYR A 107 17.95 2.42 -2.57
CA TYR A 107 16.80 3.02 -1.89
C TYR A 107 16.84 2.68 -0.40
N ARG A 108 16.46 3.67 0.42
CA ARG A 108 16.32 3.53 1.87
C ARG A 108 14.92 3.98 2.26
N PRO A 109 14.00 3.06 2.58
CA PRO A 109 12.66 3.44 2.99
C PRO A 109 12.72 4.20 4.32
N VAL A 110 11.85 5.19 4.47
CA VAL A 110 11.71 5.99 5.68
C VAL A 110 10.34 5.71 6.28
N GLU A 111 10.32 5.39 7.57
CA GLU A 111 9.09 5.24 8.32
C GLU A 111 8.69 6.58 8.95
N VAL A 112 7.42 6.94 8.83
CA VAL A 112 6.83 8.11 9.48
C VAL A 112 5.59 7.66 10.24
N ASN A 113 5.62 7.79 11.57
CA ASN A 113 4.46 7.49 12.42
C ASN A 113 3.60 8.75 12.61
N ILE A 114 2.33 8.67 12.23
CA ILE A 114 1.35 9.75 12.40
C ILE A 114 0.40 9.33 13.54
N PRO A 115 0.42 10.01 14.71
CA PRO A 115 -0.42 9.62 15.83
C PRO A 115 -1.91 9.82 15.49
N GLY A 116 -2.71 8.78 15.71
CA GLY A 116 -4.15 8.83 15.57
C GLY A 116 -4.84 9.67 16.65
N ARG A 117 -6.06 10.11 16.37
CA ARG A 117 -6.97 10.68 17.37
C ARG A 117 -8.16 9.76 17.53
N THR A 118 -8.46 9.35 18.76
CA THR A 118 -9.61 8.50 19.08
C THR A 118 -10.44 9.13 20.18
N PHE A 119 -11.71 8.76 20.23
CA PHE A 119 -12.57 9.00 21.37
C PHE A 119 -12.69 7.71 22.18
N PRO A 120 -12.97 7.77 23.49
CA PRO A 120 -13.25 6.58 24.27
C PRO A 120 -14.42 5.81 23.63
N VAL A 121 -14.17 4.55 23.27
CA VAL A 121 -15.18 3.60 22.79
C VAL A 121 -15.31 2.51 23.83
N GLN A 122 -16.54 2.22 24.27
CA GLN A 122 -16.79 1.10 25.16
C GLN A 122 -16.66 -0.21 24.38
N GLU A 123 -15.75 -1.06 24.81
CA GLU A 123 -15.62 -2.43 24.29
C GLU A 123 -16.55 -3.34 25.09
N CYS A 124 -17.41 -4.08 24.38
CA CYS A 124 -18.26 -5.11 24.97
C CYS A 124 -17.88 -6.45 24.35
N PHE A 125 -17.76 -7.48 25.20
CA PHE A 125 -17.52 -8.85 24.77
C PHE A 125 -18.85 -9.60 24.63
N LEU A 126 -18.77 -10.88 24.24
CA LEU A 126 -19.96 -11.70 24.05
C LEU A 126 -20.78 -11.79 25.36
N GLU A 127 -20.12 -11.93 26.52
CA GLU A 127 -20.84 -12.03 27.79
C GLU A 127 -21.60 -10.74 28.10
N ASP A 128 -21.00 -9.59 27.83
CA ASP A 128 -21.66 -8.29 27.97
C ASP A 128 -22.87 -8.20 27.04
N ALA A 129 -22.72 -8.60 25.78
CA ALA A 129 -23.82 -8.59 24.81
C ALA A 129 -24.97 -9.53 25.22
N LEU A 130 -24.67 -10.73 25.71
CA LEU A 130 -25.66 -11.68 26.22
C LEU A 130 -26.41 -11.11 27.42
N ASN A 131 -25.68 -10.54 28.39
CA ASN A 131 -26.25 -9.89 29.57
C ASN A 131 -27.10 -8.66 29.22
N MET A 132 -26.64 -7.85 28.26
CA MET A 132 -27.33 -6.63 27.82
C MET A 132 -28.61 -6.93 27.03
N THR A 133 -28.60 -7.99 26.23
CA THR A 133 -29.74 -8.34 25.35
C THR A 133 -30.73 -9.30 26.00
N GLY A 134 -30.32 -10.02 27.05
CA GLY A 134 -31.12 -11.09 27.64
C GLY A 134 -31.30 -12.28 26.69
N PHE A 135 -30.36 -12.47 25.75
CA PHE A 135 -30.43 -13.57 24.79
C PHE A 135 -30.35 -14.92 25.51
N VAL A 136 -31.34 -15.77 25.25
CA VAL A 136 -31.39 -17.16 25.72
C VAL A 136 -31.27 -18.07 24.51
N ASP A 137 -30.25 -18.94 24.50
CA ASP A 137 -30.08 -19.93 23.44
C ASP A 137 -31.13 -21.04 23.58
N ASN A 138 -32.13 -21.03 22.69
CA ASN A 138 -33.16 -22.08 22.62
C ASN A 138 -32.66 -23.37 21.92
N GLY A 139 -31.36 -23.47 21.63
CA GLY A 139 -30.75 -24.51 20.79
C GLY A 139 -30.06 -25.68 21.49
N SER A 140 -30.24 -25.88 22.80
CA SER A 140 -29.68 -27.05 23.53
C SER A 140 -30.73 -28.09 23.96
N MET A 141 -31.68 -28.39 23.08
CA MET A 141 -32.45 -29.64 23.11
C MET A 141 -32.15 -30.45 21.84
N ARG A 142 -31.07 -31.22 21.87
CA ARG A 142 -30.90 -32.46 21.09
C ARG A 142 -30.20 -33.49 21.94
#